data_AF-A0AAD3CSZ9-F1
#
_entry.id   AF-A0AAD3CSZ9-F1
#
_cell.length_a   1.000
_cell.length_b   1.000
_cell.length_c   1.000
_cell.angle_alpha   90.00
_cell.angle_beta   90.00
_cell.angle_gamma   90.00
#
_symmetry.space_group_name_H-M   'P 1'
#
loop_
_entity.id
_entity.type
_entity.pdbx_description
1 polymer ?
#
loop_
_entity_poly.entity_id
_entity_poly.type
_entity_poly.pdbx_seq_one_letter_code
_entity_poly.pdbx_strand_id
1 'polypeptide(L)'
;MFMLILLLLSSFNAVWSFTLFGPSIPKSSTTLNVAALPDLNYGLTDDEFRSWLLEEVKDVPGRQTYDAVYQESVEAIVKWRIRYRGNPAVWKRIFKKDRVIKELIESAPIIENVKRLVEESESTEKFTIMDLCSGKGYMSMLLAEMLPSEKVERFLLVDKAWAIASKETKELKPHHMNWDHIYGKPSEDGSEKTYFGTWPVPLYTSKQDLKQSCNQRQMKKHFFDKTDGNIIILAVHLCGTLSLKAVEMFNTNENVKMFALKPCCLPPMIHAQRDDIFKIGKHEFDAKEVCSNGSFNKKEWNGPPRWHLQPKFDLWADHLFKGIDMGESESKQENSSRILFSTENGVKAKDEISIQIDGGFQNTYIFAERVPLTSSIWDENE
;
A
#
# COMPACT_ATOMS: atom_id res chain seq x y z
N MET A 1 3.32 48.64 57.86
CA MET A 1 4.34 49.54 58.45
C MET A 1 5.55 48.67 58.79
N PHE A 2 6.75 49.13 58.41
CA PHE A 2 8.06 48.44 58.43
C PHE A 2 8.32 47.49 57.25
N MET A 3 9.22 47.86 56.30
CA MET A 3 10.71 47.90 56.36
C MET A 3 11.31 46.49 56.36
N LEU A 4 12.42 46.14 55.71
CA LEU A 4 13.41 46.76 54.81
C LEU A 4 14.44 45.61 54.53
N ILE A 5 15.44 45.82 53.64
CA ILE A 5 16.79 45.16 53.58
C ILE A 5 16.89 43.87 52.73
N LEU A 6 17.84 43.65 51.79
CA LEU A 6 18.96 44.41 51.15
C LEU A 6 19.55 43.47 50.03
N LEU A 7 20.11 44.06 48.95
CA LEU A 7 21.37 43.72 48.23
C LEU A 7 21.53 42.34 47.52
N LEU A 8 22.31 42.13 46.43
CA LEU A 8 23.26 42.92 45.62
C LEU A 8 23.64 42.09 44.35
N LEU A 9 24.06 42.81 43.28
CA LEU A 9 25.08 42.45 42.27
C LEU A 9 24.81 41.25 41.33
N SER A 10 25.27 41.17 40.07
CA SER A 10 25.89 42.09 39.10
C SER A 10 26.13 41.26 37.83
N SER A 11 25.95 41.85 36.64
CA SER A 11 26.78 41.70 35.42
C SER A 11 27.17 40.30 34.90
N PHE A 12 26.94 40.02 33.61
CA PHE A 12 28.00 39.99 32.58
C PHE A 12 27.48 39.56 31.20
N ASN A 13 27.94 40.30 30.18
CA ASN A 13 27.90 39.95 28.76
C ASN A 13 28.64 38.63 28.49
N ALA A 14 28.06 37.76 27.67
CA ALA A 14 28.82 36.82 26.86
C ALA A 14 28.05 36.50 25.56
N VAL A 15 28.54 37.11 24.49
CA VAL A 15 28.34 36.71 23.11
C VAL A 15 28.78 35.26 22.96
N TRP A 16 27.88 34.38 22.53
CA TRP A 16 28.24 33.11 21.92
C TRP A 16 27.67 33.09 20.50
N SER A 17 28.54 33.49 19.57
CA SER A 17 28.44 33.12 18.17
C SER A 17 28.78 31.63 18.08
N PHE A 18 27.80 30.80 17.75
CA PHE A 18 28.07 29.48 17.18
C PHE A 18 27.55 29.46 15.75
N THR A 19 28.48 29.75 14.85
CA THR A 19 28.50 29.23 13.49
C THR A 19 28.39 27.71 13.52
N LEU A 20 27.24 27.18 13.11
CA LEU A 20 27.15 25.85 12.51
C LEU A 20 26.72 26.03 11.05
N PHE A 21 27.68 26.49 10.24
CA PHE A 21 27.72 26.17 8.82
C PHE A 21 28.11 24.69 8.72
N GLY A 22 27.12 23.81 8.70
CA GLY A 22 27.27 22.53 8.03
C GLY A 22 27.22 22.78 6.52
N PRO A 23 28.05 22.11 5.69
CA PRO A 23 28.00 22.30 4.25
C PRO A 23 26.58 22.00 3.78
N SER A 24 25.92 23.00 3.22
CA SER A 24 24.73 22.79 2.41
C SER A 24 25.15 21.84 1.29
N ILE A 25 24.77 20.56 1.42
CA ILE A 25 24.85 19.62 0.30
C ILE A 25 24.12 20.34 -0.83
N PRO A 26 24.79 20.58 -1.98
CA PRO A 26 24.11 21.20 -3.09
C PRO A 26 22.91 20.30 -3.38
N LYS A 27 21.71 20.86 -3.23
CA LYS A 27 20.55 20.28 -3.88
C LYS A 27 21.01 20.13 -5.32
N SER A 28 21.20 18.90 -5.76
CA SER A 28 21.13 18.54 -7.16
C SER A 28 19.68 18.80 -7.58
N SER A 29 19.28 20.08 -7.59
CA SER A 29 18.21 20.54 -8.42
C SER A 29 18.82 20.54 -9.82
N THR A 30 18.83 19.36 -10.42
CA THR A 30 18.55 19.29 -11.84
C THR A 30 17.17 19.92 -11.96
N THR A 31 17.14 21.24 -12.12
CA THR A 31 16.04 21.94 -12.75
C THR A 31 15.96 21.33 -14.14
N LEU A 32 15.29 20.18 -14.22
CA LEU A 32 14.81 19.63 -15.47
C LEU A 32 14.03 20.77 -16.10
N ASN A 33 14.56 21.23 -17.23
CA ASN A 33 13.98 22.27 -18.05
C ASN A 33 12.51 21.87 -18.28
N VAL A 34 11.57 22.55 -17.64
CA VAL A 34 10.13 22.24 -17.72
C VAL A 34 9.60 22.47 -19.14
N ALA A 35 10.42 23.07 -20.01
CA ALA A 35 10.21 23.13 -21.44
C ALA A 35 10.58 21.79 -22.11
N ALA A 36 9.56 21.08 -22.58
CA ALA A 36 9.58 19.80 -23.31
C ALA A 36 9.58 18.51 -22.46
N LEU A 37 8.67 18.40 -21.50
CA LEU A 37 8.15 17.05 -21.20
C LEU A 37 7.49 16.50 -22.49
N PRO A 38 7.84 15.30 -22.95
CA PRO A 38 7.19 14.69 -24.11
C PRO A 38 5.69 14.57 -23.85
N ASP A 39 4.86 14.61 -24.89
CA ASP A 39 3.43 14.34 -24.73
C ASP A 39 3.23 12.86 -24.36
N LEU A 40 3.25 12.59 -23.05
CA LEU A 40 3.08 11.27 -22.42
C LEU A 40 1.69 10.66 -22.66
N ASN A 41 0.79 11.36 -23.36
CA ASN A 41 -0.45 10.76 -23.84
C ASN A 41 -0.14 9.84 -25.03
N TYR A 42 0.01 10.43 -26.22
CA TYR A 42 0.20 9.70 -27.47
C TYR A 42 1.21 10.36 -28.43
N GLY A 43 2.01 11.31 -27.94
CA GLY A 43 3.07 11.93 -28.74
C GLY A 43 4.33 11.08 -28.90
N LEU A 44 4.50 10.07 -28.04
CA LEU A 44 5.57 9.07 -28.14
C LEU A 44 5.06 7.77 -28.79
N THR A 45 5.92 7.05 -29.48
CA THR A 45 5.71 5.62 -29.78
C THR A 45 5.69 4.80 -28.48
N ASP A 46 5.23 3.54 -28.54
CA ASP A 46 5.24 2.67 -27.33
C ASP A 46 6.65 2.36 -26.87
N ASP A 47 7.61 2.18 -27.79
CA ASP A 47 9.01 1.91 -27.46
C ASP A 47 9.72 3.12 -26.85
N GLU A 48 9.43 4.33 -27.35
CA GLU A 48 9.93 5.57 -26.73
C GLU A 48 9.33 5.78 -25.34
N PHE A 49 8.03 5.51 -25.16
CA PHE A 49 7.38 5.60 -23.86
C PHE A 49 7.91 4.56 -22.87
N ARG A 50 8.16 3.32 -23.32
CA ARG A 50 8.83 2.26 -22.54
C ARG A 50 10.21 2.73 -22.09
N SER A 51 11.04 3.20 -23.03
CA SER A 51 12.41 3.65 -22.75
C SER A 51 12.42 4.81 -21.75
N TRP A 52 11.48 5.75 -21.91
CA TRP A 52 11.30 6.86 -20.97
C TRP A 52 10.90 6.36 -19.58
N LEU A 53 9.93 5.44 -19.47
CA LEU A 53 9.53 4.86 -18.19
C LEU A 53 10.67 4.12 -17.49
N LEU A 54 11.49 3.38 -18.24
CA LEU A 54 12.66 2.68 -17.69
C LEU A 54 13.67 3.64 -17.07
N GLU A 55 13.91 4.79 -17.70
CA GLU A 55 14.78 5.83 -17.12
C GLU A 55 14.15 6.42 -15.85
N GLU A 56 12.84 6.62 -15.82
CA GLU A 56 12.12 7.12 -14.63
C GLU A 56 12.17 6.16 -13.43
N VAL A 57 12.31 4.85 -13.67
CA VAL A 57 12.44 3.83 -12.61
C VAL A 57 13.87 3.34 -12.40
N LYS A 58 14.88 4.00 -12.98
CA LYS A 58 16.27 3.56 -12.92
C LYS A 58 16.93 3.81 -11.58
N ASP A 59 16.65 4.96 -10.96
CA ASP A 59 17.28 5.40 -9.72
C ASP A 59 16.30 5.41 -8.53
N VAL A 60 15.23 4.61 -8.63
CA VAL A 60 14.21 4.55 -7.58
C VAL A 60 14.68 3.68 -6.40
N PRO A 61 14.19 3.94 -5.18
CA PRO A 61 14.51 3.13 -4.01
C PRO A 61 14.16 1.65 -4.21
N GLY A 62 15.03 0.76 -3.73
CA GLY A 62 14.86 -0.69 -3.88
C GLY A 62 15.05 -1.22 -5.30
N ARG A 63 15.52 -0.41 -6.26
CA ARG A 63 15.69 -0.84 -7.65
C ARG A 63 16.55 -2.10 -7.80
N GLN A 64 17.67 -2.17 -7.08
CA GLN A 64 18.58 -3.31 -7.16
C GLN A 64 17.93 -4.62 -6.67
N THR A 65 17.07 -4.53 -5.65
CA THR A 65 16.37 -5.67 -5.05
C THR A 65 15.17 -6.11 -5.89
N TYR A 66 14.44 -5.15 -6.49
CA TYR A 66 13.18 -5.40 -7.19
C TYR A 66 13.26 -5.09 -8.68
N ASP A 67 14.43 -5.29 -9.31
CA ASP A 67 14.67 -4.92 -10.72
C ASP A 67 13.65 -5.56 -11.67
N ALA A 68 13.42 -6.87 -11.51
CA ALA A 68 12.45 -7.63 -12.30
C ALA A 68 11.03 -7.04 -12.17
N VAL A 69 10.59 -6.74 -10.93
CA VAL A 69 9.29 -6.10 -10.67
C VAL A 69 9.18 -4.76 -11.40
N TYR A 70 10.21 -3.92 -11.34
CA TYR A 70 10.18 -2.63 -12.02
C TYR A 70 10.15 -2.79 -13.55
N GLN A 71 10.92 -3.71 -14.12
CA GLN A 71 10.92 -4.00 -15.56
C GLN A 71 9.54 -4.48 -16.04
N GLU A 72 8.98 -5.49 -15.37
CA GLU A 72 7.66 -6.03 -15.72
C GLU A 72 6.54 -5.00 -15.49
N SER A 73 6.69 -4.13 -14.51
CA SER A 73 5.74 -3.04 -14.26
C SER A 73 5.72 -2.03 -15.39
N VAL A 74 6.89 -1.70 -15.96
CA VAL A 74 6.96 -0.84 -17.14
C VAL A 74 6.22 -1.49 -18.31
N GLU A 75 6.44 -2.79 -18.55
CA GLU A 75 5.71 -3.52 -19.61
C GLU A 75 4.20 -3.53 -19.37
N ALA A 76 3.76 -3.76 -18.13
CA ALA A 76 2.35 -3.68 -17.75
C ALA A 76 1.75 -2.29 -18.05
N ILE A 77 2.45 -1.21 -17.70
CA ILE A 77 2.00 0.16 -17.95
C ILE A 77 1.94 0.46 -19.45
N VAL A 78 2.88 -0.04 -20.25
CA VAL A 78 2.85 0.07 -21.72
C VAL A 78 1.62 -0.65 -22.29
N LYS A 79 1.29 -1.85 -21.80
CA LYS A 79 0.05 -2.56 -22.17
C LYS A 79 -1.20 -1.76 -21.81
N TRP A 80 -1.23 -1.10 -20.65
CA TRP A 80 -2.34 -0.21 -20.29
C TRP A 80 -2.47 0.94 -21.28
N ARG A 81 -1.36 1.55 -21.68
CA ARG A 81 -1.34 2.64 -22.67
C ARG A 81 -1.92 2.20 -24.01
N ILE A 82 -1.51 1.01 -24.48
CA ILE A 82 -2.05 0.40 -25.71
C ILE A 82 -3.56 0.16 -25.56
N ARG A 83 -3.98 -0.47 -24.44
CA ARG A 83 -5.38 -0.76 -24.13
C ARG A 83 -6.25 0.49 -24.17
N TYR A 84 -5.76 1.63 -23.67
CA TYR A 84 -6.51 2.87 -23.59
C TYR A 84 -6.30 3.83 -24.77
N ARG A 85 -5.61 3.42 -25.84
CA ARG A 85 -5.32 4.28 -27.01
C ARG A 85 -6.54 4.93 -27.63
N GLY A 86 -7.64 4.17 -27.74
CA GLY A 86 -8.92 4.67 -28.23
C GLY A 86 -9.70 5.55 -27.24
N ASN A 87 -9.19 5.78 -26.03
CA ASN A 87 -9.85 6.55 -24.99
C ASN A 87 -8.84 7.41 -24.18
N PRO A 88 -8.35 8.53 -24.74
CA PRO A 88 -7.38 9.39 -24.07
C PRO A 88 -7.85 9.96 -22.72
N ALA A 89 -9.16 10.08 -22.51
CA ALA A 89 -9.72 10.55 -21.25
C ALA A 89 -9.48 9.56 -20.10
N VAL A 90 -9.61 8.26 -20.37
CA VAL A 90 -9.27 7.20 -19.41
C VAL A 90 -7.78 7.20 -19.13
N TRP A 91 -6.93 7.25 -20.17
CA TRP A 91 -5.48 7.31 -20.00
C TRP A 91 -5.04 8.49 -19.12
N LYS A 92 -5.47 9.72 -19.44
CA LYS A 92 -5.16 10.93 -18.64
C LYS A 92 -5.59 10.84 -17.18
N ARG A 93 -6.64 10.06 -16.90
CA ARG A 93 -7.13 9.85 -15.54
C ARG A 93 -6.29 8.83 -14.78
N ILE A 94 -5.86 7.77 -15.45
CA ILE A 94 -5.12 6.66 -14.85
C ILE A 94 -3.63 6.97 -14.77
N PHE A 95 -3.02 7.40 -15.86
CA PHE A 95 -1.60 7.66 -15.90
C PHE A 95 -1.27 9.10 -15.49
N LYS A 96 -0.64 9.24 -14.33
CA LYS A 96 0.03 10.45 -13.88
C LYS A 96 1.37 10.02 -13.31
N LYS A 97 2.47 10.36 -13.99
CA LYS A 97 3.85 9.96 -13.66
C LYS A 97 4.07 9.82 -12.15
N ASP A 98 4.08 10.93 -11.42
CA ASP A 98 4.44 10.94 -9.99
C ASP A 98 3.56 10.04 -9.14
N ARG A 99 2.29 9.86 -9.53
CA ARG A 99 1.38 8.97 -8.81
C ARG A 99 1.71 7.51 -9.13
N VAL A 100 1.78 7.15 -10.40
CA VAL A 100 2.00 5.76 -10.82
C VAL A 100 3.35 5.26 -10.32
N ILE A 101 4.41 6.07 -10.47
CA ILE A 101 5.75 5.72 -9.99
C ILE A 101 5.77 5.59 -8.47
N LYS A 102 5.13 6.50 -7.73
CA LYS A 102 5.02 6.39 -6.27
C LYS A 102 4.30 5.11 -5.85
N GLU A 103 3.12 4.83 -6.42
CA GLU A 103 2.35 3.63 -6.07
C GLU A 103 3.12 2.35 -6.42
N LEU A 104 3.87 2.34 -7.53
CA LEU A 104 4.76 1.24 -7.91
C LEU A 104 5.88 1.03 -6.90
N ILE A 105 6.65 2.07 -6.57
CA ILE A 105 7.74 1.97 -5.58
C ILE A 105 7.19 1.43 -4.25
N GLU A 106 6.04 1.97 -3.82
CA GLU A 106 5.41 1.56 -2.56
C GLU A 106 4.89 0.13 -2.52
N SER A 107 4.51 -0.42 -3.67
CA SER A 107 3.97 -1.77 -3.80
C SER A 107 5.00 -2.80 -4.27
N ALA A 108 6.20 -2.40 -4.72
CA ALA A 108 7.20 -3.30 -5.28
C ALA A 108 7.55 -4.50 -4.37
N PRO A 109 7.78 -4.34 -3.06
CA PRO A 109 8.03 -5.48 -2.17
C PRO A 109 6.84 -6.44 -2.08
N ILE A 110 5.61 -5.92 -2.14
CA ILE A 110 4.39 -6.74 -2.09
C ILE A 110 4.19 -7.46 -3.41
N ILE A 111 4.41 -6.79 -4.55
CA ILE A 111 4.33 -7.40 -5.87
C ILE A 111 5.32 -8.57 -5.96
N GLU A 112 6.57 -8.38 -5.54
CA GLU A 112 7.58 -9.45 -5.54
C GLU A 112 7.13 -10.68 -4.74
N ASN A 113 6.67 -10.49 -3.50
CA ASN A 113 6.24 -11.58 -2.65
C ASN A 113 5.00 -12.30 -3.20
N VAL A 114 4.04 -11.57 -3.77
CA VAL A 114 2.84 -12.16 -4.39
C VAL A 114 3.23 -12.95 -5.65
N LYS A 115 4.15 -12.42 -6.46
CA LYS A 115 4.64 -13.13 -7.65
C LYS A 115 5.29 -14.45 -7.27
N ARG A 116 6.26 -14.44 -6.35
CA ARG A 116 6.93 -15.66 -5.85
C ARG A 116 5.90 -16.67 -5.34
N LEU A 117 4.99 -16.23 -4.47
CA LEU A 117 3.94 -17.08 -3.92
C LEU A 117 3.15 -17.79 -5.02
N VAL A 118 2.63 -17.02 -5.99
CA VAL A 118 1.78 -17.57 -7.04
C VAL A 118 2.57 -18.46 -7.99
N GLU A 119 3.77 -18.04 -8.40
CA GLU A 119 4.60 -18.76 -9.37
C GLU A 119 5.12 -20.08 -8.81
N GLU A 120 5.53 -20.12 -7.54
CA GLU A 120 6.10 -21.30 -6.90
C GLU A 120 5.03 -22.21 -6.24
N SER A 121 3.83 -21.68 -5.93
CA SER A 121 2.75 -22.48 -5.37
C SER A 121 2.42 -23.68 -6.28
N GLU A 122 2.48 -24.87 -5.69
CA GLU A 122 2.04 -26.14 -6.29
C GLU A 122 0.53 -26.37 -6.16
N SER A 123 -0.20 -25.45 -5.52
CA SER A 123 -1.65 -25.57 -5.39
C SER A 123 -2.32 -25.67 -6.76
N THR A 124 -3.22 -26.65 -6.89
CA THR A 124 -4.08 -26.80 -8.07
C THR A 124 -5.24 -25.81 -8.07
N GLU A 125 -5.49 -25.14 -6.94
CA GLU A 125 -6.55 -24.14 -6.81
C GLU A 125 -6.04 -22.78 -7.23
N LYS A 126 -6.88 -22.04 -7.95
CA LYS A 126 -6.56 -20.67 -8.33
C LYS A 126 -6.69 -19.73 -7.14
N PHE A 127 -5.85 -18.70 -7.12
CA PHE A 127 -5.93 -17.62 -6.14
C PHE A 127 -7.01 -16.61 -6.51
N THR A 128 -7.79 -16.18 -5.52
CA THR A 128 -8.51 -14.91 -5.56
C THR A 128 -7.70 -13.87 -4.79
N ILE A 129 -7.36 -12.76 -5.43
CA ILE A 129 -6.55 -11.71 -4.81
C ILE A 129 -7.46 -10.53 -4.41
N MET A 130 -7.44 -10.13 -3.15
CA MET A 130 -8.26 -9.06 -2.60
C MET A 130 -7.41 -7.85 -2.24
N ASP A 131 -7.62 -6.74 -2.93
CA ASP A 131 -6.90 -5.48 -2.75
C ASP A 131 -7.73 -4.50 -1.90
N LEU A 132 -7.40 -4.40 -0.63
CA LEU A 132 -8.13 -3.61 0.36
C LEU A 132 -7.72 -2.14 0.29
N CYS A 133 -8.72 -1.25 0.22
CA CYS A 133 -8.49 0.18 -0.04
C CYS A 133 -7.72 0.41 -1.34
N SER A 134 -8.02 -0.41 -2.35
CA SER A 134 -7.38 -0.44 -3.68
C SER A 134 -7.27 0.92 -4.38
N GLY A 135 -8.06 1.92 -3.98
CA GLY A 135 -8.10 3.19 -4.67
C GLY A 135 -8.46 2.94 -6.13
N LYS A 136 -7.60 3.38 -7.07
CA LYS A 136 -7.79 3.13 -8.51
C LYS A 136 -7.41 1.71 -8.95
N GLY A 137 -6.83 0.91 -8.07
CA GLY A 137 -6.40 -0.45 -8.34
C GLY A 137 -5.06 -0.57 -9.06
N TYR A 138 -4.12 0.39 -8.89
CA TYR A 138 -2.83 0.34 -9.61
C TYR A 138 -2.06 -0.95 -9.35
N MET A 139 -1.94 -1.38 -8.09
CA MET A 139 -1.28 -2.63 -7.72
C MET A 139 -1.98 -3.84 -8.34
N SER A 140 -3.32 -3.92 -8.22
CA SER A 140 -4.12 -4.97 -8.87
C SER A 140 -3.96 -5.00 -10.39
N MET A 141 -3.93 -3.84 -11.05
CA MET A 141 -3.73 -3.74 -12.50
C MET A 141 -2.33 -4.17 -12.93
N LEU A 142 -1.30 -3.95 -12.09
CA LEU A 142 0.07 -4.39 -12.36
C LEU A 142 0.12 -5.91 -12.28
N LEU A 143 -0.33 -6.46 -11.16
CA LEU A 143 -0.36 -7.91 -10.93
C LEU A 143 -1.24 -8.64 -11.94
N ALA A 144 -2.35 -8.07 -12.38
CA ALA A 144 -3.20 -8.68 -13.41
C ALA A 144 -2.53 -8.81 -14.79
N GLU A 145 -1.46 -8.04 -15.05
CA GLU A 145 -0.65 -8.16 -16.27
C GLU A 145 0.55 -9.10 -16.12
N MET A 146 0.99 -9.34 -14.87
CA MET A 146 2.21 -10.08 -14.53
C MET A 146 1.92 -11.53 -14.16
N LEU A 147 0.84 -11.76 -13.41
CA LEU A 147 0.59 -13.08 -12.83
C LEU A 147 -0.02 -14.06 -13.85
N PRO A 148 0.33 -15.35 -13.74
CA PRO A 148 -0.23 -16.42 -14.57
C PRO A 148 -1.75 -16.57 -14.37
N SER A 149 -2.54 -16.42 -15.44
CA SER A 149 -4.01 -16.49 -15.39
C SER A 149 -4.56 -17.90 -15.17
N GLU A 150 -3.73 -18.92 -15.38
CA GLU A 150 -3.99 -20.29 -14.98
C GLU A 150 -3.90 -20.51 -13.47
N LYS A 151 -3.18 -19.65 -12.73
CA LYS A 151 -3.07 -19.73 -11.26
C LYS A 151 -3.88 -18.68 -10.52
N VAL A 152 -4.33 -17.61 -11.18
CA VAL A 152 -5.14 -16.56 -10.55
C VAL A 152 -6.52 -16.50 -11.19
N GLU A 153 -7.57 -16.64 -10.38
CA GLU A 153 -8.95 -16.59 -10.85
C GLU A 153 -9.36 -15.15 -11.16
N ARG A 154 -9.10 -14.24 -10.21
CA ARG A 154 -9.60 -12.85 -10.26
C ARG A 154 -8.95 -11.97 -9.19
N PHE A 155 -9.09 -10.66 -9.41
CA PHE A 155 -8.84 -9.62 -8.41
C PHE A 155 -10.15 -9.01 -7.93
N LEU A 156 -10.24 -8.75 -6.62
CA LEU A 156 -11.32 -8.02 -5.96
C LEU A 156 -10.76 -6.68 -5.43
N LEU A 157 -11.05 -5.59 -6.14
CA LEU A 157 -10.65 -4.22 -5.79
C LEU A 157 -11.67 -3.65 -4.80
N VAL A 158 -11.31 -3.63 -3.52
CA VAL A 158 -12.21 -3.23 -2.45
C VAL A 158 -11.94 -1.77 -2.06
N ASP A 159 -12.95 -0.91 -2.15
CA ASP A 159 -12.87 0.49 -1.71
C ASP A 159 -14.26 1.07 -1.45
N LYS A 160 -14.39 1.99 -0.49
CA LYS A 160 -15.65 2.68 -0.21
C LYS A 160 -16.08 3.62 -1.35
N ALA A 161 -15.13 4.08 -2.15
CA ALA A 161 -15.34 5.04 -3.22
C ALA A 161 -15.83 4.36 -4.49
N TRP A 162 -15.67 3.04 -4.66
CA TRP A 162 -16.26 2.35 -5.82
C TRP A 162 -17.78 2.54 -5.85
N ALA A 163 -18.34 2.54 -7.06
CA ALA A 163 -19.77 2.37 -7.22
C ALA A 163 -20.15 0.89 -7.03
N ILE A 164 -21.42 0.62 -6.75
CA ILE A 164 -21.90 -0.76 -6.69
C ILE A 164 -21.88 -1.29 -8.13
N ALA A 165 -21.10 -2.33 -8.40
CA ALA A 165 -21.07 -2.96 -9.71
C ALA A 165 -22.31 -3.86 -9.86
N SER A 166 -23.43 -3.29 -10.27
CA SER A 166 -24.68 -4.02 -10.54
C SER A 166 -25.32 -3.56 -11.84
N LYS A 167 -26.19 -4.41 -12.41
CA LYS A 167 -26.92 -4.10 -13.67
C LYS A 167 -27.81 -2.85 -13.54
N GLU A 168 -28.19 -2.51 -12.32
CA GLU A 168 -29.03 -1.36 -12.00
C GLU A 168 -28.22 -0.05 -11.88
N THR A 169 -26.89 -0.14 -11.74
CA THR A 169 -26.03 1.04 -11.59
C THR A 169 -25.73 1.63 -12.97
N LYS A 170 -26.62 2.52 -13.41
CA LYS A 170 -26.55 3.15 -14.74
C LYS A 170 -25.59 4.36 -14.79
N GLU A 171 -25.36 5.02 -13.65
CA GLU A 171 -24.57 6.25 -13.58
C GLU A 171 -23.71 6.33 -12.32
N LEU A 172 -22.51 6.90 -12.47
CA LEU A 172 -21.58 7.17 -11.38
C LEU A 172 -21.96 8.47 -10.66
N LYS A 173 -22.03 8.43 -9.33
CA LYS A 173 -22.23 9.64 -8.51
C LYS A 173 -20.92 10.44 -8.42
N PRO A 174 -20.94 11.75 -8.13
CA PRO A 174 -19.73 12.58 -8.09
C PRO A 174 -18.65 12.13 -7.08
N HIS A 175 -19.06 11.44 -6.01
CA HIS A 175 -18.15 10.90 -5.00
C HIS A 175 -17.66 9.48 -5.34
N HIS A 176 -18.19 8.86 -6.40
CA HIS A 176 -17.75 7.55 -6.84
C HIS A 176 -16.45 7.65 -7.61
N MET A 177 -15.58 6.68 -7.38
CA MET A 177 -14.45 6.45 -8.22
C MET A 177 -14.93 5.95 -9.57
N ASN A 178 -14.37 6.54 -10.62
CA ASN A 178 -14.64 6.10 -11.96
C ASN A 178 -13.97 4.74 -12.23
N TRP A 179 -14.74 3.81 -12.81
CA TRP A 179 -14.34 2.44 -13.11
C TRP A 179 -14.10 2.19 -14.60
N ASP A 180 -14.10 3.24 -15.44
CA ASP A 180 -14.06 3.10 -16.89
C ASP A 180 -12.80 2.39 -17.34
N HIS A 181 -11.70 2.47 -16.58
CA HIS A 181 -10.45 1.77 -16.88
C HIS A 181 -10.54 0.26 -16.66
N ILE A 182 -11.50 -0.20 -15.85
CA ILE A 182 -11.77 -1.62 -15.61
C ILE A 182 -12.83 -2.14 -16.58
N TYR A 183 -13.98 -1.46 -16.65
CA TYR A 183 -15.15 -1.96 -17.40
C TYR A 183 -15.35 -1.34 -18.78
N GLY A 184 -14.68 -0.23 -19.10
CA GLY A 184 -14.97 0.56 -20.30
C GLY A 184 -16.18 1.48 -20.11
N LYS A 185 -16.64 2.06 -21.22
CA LYS A 185 -17.89 2.83 -21.28
C LYS A 185 -18.86 2.15 -22.25
N PRO A 186 -20.17 2.14 -21.98
CA PRO A 186 -21.15 1.89 -23.01
C PRO A 186 -20.95 2.91 -24.14
N SER A 187 -20.79 2.45 -25.37
CA SER A 187 -20.75 3.34 -26.54
C SER A 187 -22.16 3.80 -26.91
N GLU A 188 -22.28 5.01 -27.45
CA GLU A 188 -23.56 5.58 -27.91
C GLU A 188 -24.17 4.79 -29.09
N ASP A 189 -23.33 4.08 -29.86
CA ASP A 189 -23.74 3.21 -30.97
C ASP A 189 -24.17 1.80 -30.52
N GLY A 190 -24.21 1.54 -29.22
CA GLY A 190 -24.55 0.23 -28.65
C GLY A 190 -23.42 -0.81 -28.72
N SER A 191 -22.24 -0.47 -29.25
CA SER A 191 -21.06 -1.34 -29.18
C SER A 191 -20.44 -1.28 -27.78
N GLU A 192 -20.50 -2.35 -27.01
CA GLU A 192 -19.80 -2.42 -25.73
C GLU A 192 -18.28 -2.53 -25.96
N LYS A 193 -17.57 -1.40 -26.04
CA LYS A 193 -16.12 -1.38 -25.85
C LYS A 193 -15.81 -1.56 -24.37
N THR A 194 -15.83 -2.81 -23.94
CA THR A 194 -15.44 -3.20 -22.59
C THR A 194 -13.95 -3.48 -22.50
N TYR A 195 -13.31 -3.01 -21.43
CA TYR A 195 -11.94 -3.43 -21.09
C TYR A 195 -11.92 -4.68 -20.22
N PHE A 196 -13.07 -5.08 -19.67
CA PHE A 196 -13.15 -6.11 -18.64
C PHE A 196 -12.58 -7.45 -19.12
N GLY A 197 -12.94 -7.89 -20.33
CA GLY A 197 -12.42 -9.10 -20.94
C GLY A 197 -11.03 -8.98 -21.56
N THR A 198 -10.36 -7.82 -21.45
CA THR A 198 -9.02 -7.58 -22.03
C THR A 198 -7.89 -7.69 -21.01
N TRP A 199 -8.24 -7.90 -19.74
CA TRP A 199 -7.27 -8.14 -18.68
C TRP A 199 -6.87 -9.62 -18.67
N PRO A 200 -5.57 -9.96 -18.58
CA PRO A 200 -5.16 -11.35 -18.49
C PRO A 200 -5.77 -12.08 -17.28
N VAL A 201 -5.85 -11.37 -16.14
CA VAL A 201 -6.64 -11.78 -14.98
C VAL A 201 -7.79 -10.79 -14.74
N PRO A 202 -9.05 -11.24 -14.63
CA PRO A 202 -10.19 -10.34 -14.45
C PRO A 202 -10.13 -9.48 -13.18
N LEU A 203 -10.50 -8.20 -13.32
CA LEU A 203 -10.53 -7.21 -12.24
C LEU A 203 -11.98 -6.84 -11.88
N TYR A 204 -12.40 -7.06 -10.64
CA TYR A 204 -13.73 -6.72 -10.15
C TYR A 204 -13.69 -5.64 -9.07
N THR A 205 -14.45 -4.57 -9.23
CA THR A 205 -14.60 -3.54 -8.19
C THR A 205 -15.68 -3.94 -7.18
N SER A 206 -15.44 -3.67 -5.90
CA SER A 206 -16.37 -3.93 -4.80
C SER A 206 -16.45 -2.72 -3.87
N LYS A 207 -17.66 -2.16 -3.76
CA LYS A 207 -17.92 -1.06 -2.84
C LYS A 207 -18.06 -1.57 -1.41
N GLN A 208 -17.03 -1.35 -0.59
CA GLN A 208 -17.06 -1.71 0.83
C GLN A 208 -16.47 -0.59 1.68
N ASP A 209 -17.23 -0.11 2.67
CA ASP A 209 -16.66 0.72 3.74
C ASP A 209 -16.17 -0.17 4.87
N LEU A 210 -14.86 -0.42 4.90
CA LEU A 210 -14.21 -1.28 5.88
C LEU A 210 -14.35 -0.78 7.33
N LYS A 211 -14.72 0.50 7.54
CA LYS A 211 -15.01 1.04 8.87
C LYS A 211 -16.34 0.53 9.43
N GLN A 212 -17.25 0.07 8.57
CA GLN A 212 -18.56 -0.42 8.96
C GLN A 212 -18.54 -1.94 9.17
N SER A 213 -18.89 -2.39 10.37
CA SER A 213 -18.90 -3.81 10.73
C SER A 213 -19.86 -4.65 9.87
N CYS A 214 -20.96 -4.06 9.39
CA CYS A 214 -21.87 -4.72 8.47
C CYS A 214 -21.21 -5.15 7.15
N ASN A 215 -20.30 -4.33 6.62
CA ASN A 215 -19.60 -4.63 5.37
C ASN A 215 -18.59 -5.77 5.55
N GLN A 216 -17.96 -5.89 6.72
CA GLN A 216 -17.08 -7.04 7.01
C GLN A 216 -17.86 -8.35 7.00
N ARG A 217 -19.07 -8.37 7.58
CA ARG A 217 -19.97 -9.54 7.51
C ARG A 217 -20.41 -9.83 6.08
N GLN A 218 -20.65 -8.80 5.27
CA GLN A 218 -20.98 -8.99 3.85
C GLN A 218 -19.78 -9.56 3.07
N MET A 219 -18.59 -9.03 3.28
CA MET A 219 -17.37 -9.55 2.66
C MET A 219 -17.14 -11.02 3.03
N LYS A 220 -17.35 -11.37 4.30
CA LYS A 220 -17.34 -12.78 4.74
C LYS A 220 -18.31 -13.63 3.93
N LYS A 221 -19.59 -13.27 3.95
CA LYS A 221 -20.65 -14.01 3.26
C LYS A 221 -20.48 -14.10 1.74
N HIS A 222 -19.94 -13.06 1.10
CA HIS A 222 -19.95 -12.93 -0.36
C HIS A 222 -18.62 -13.23 -1.03
N PHE A 223 -17.51 -13.09 -0.32
CA PHE A 223 -16.17 -13.34 -0.85
C PHE A 223 -15.50 -14.49 -0.12
N PHE A 224 -15.31 -14.40 1.20
CA PHE A 224 -14.55 -15.42 1.93
C PHE A 224 -15.27 -16.78 1.95
N ASP A 225 -16.56 -16.81 2.26
CA ASP A 225 -17.33 -18.07 2.38
C ASP A 225 -17.72 -18.69 1.02
N LYS A 226 -17.53 -17.96 -0.08
CA LYS A 226 -17.93 -18.37 -1.44
C LYS A 226 -16.77 -18.59 -2.40
N THR A 227 -15.56 -18.31 -1.96
CA THR A 227 -14.38 -18.57 -2.77
C THR A 227 -13.87 -19.94 -2.35
N ASP A 228 -13.99 -20.89 -3.27
CA ASP A 228 -13.60 -22.28 -3.03
C ASP A 228 -12.07 -22.45 -2.97
N GLY A 229 -11.31 -21.51 -3.56
CA GLY A 229 -9.84 -21.54 -3.60
C GLY A 229 -9.14 -20.61 -2.60
N ASN A 230 -7.83 -20.56 -2.73
CA ASN A 230 -6.95 -19.75 -1.87
C ASN A 230 -7.16 -18.25 -2.05
N ILE A 231 -7.16 -17.49 -0.95
CA ILE A 231 -7.25 -16.04 -0.97
C ILE A 231 -5.91 -15.40 -0.58
N ILE A 232 -5.52 -14.36 -1.32
CA ILE A 232 -4.42 -13.46 -0.95
C ILE A 232 -5.04 -12.10 -0.60
N ILE A 233 -4.74 -11.56 0.58
CA ILE A 233 -5.14 -10.21 0.97
C ILE A 233 -3.96 -9.26 0.80
N LEU A 234 -4.17 -8.21 -0.01
CA LEU A 234 -3.24 -7.08 -0.17
C LEU A 234 -3.80 -5.87 0.56
N ALA A 235 -2.97 -5.25 1.37
CA ALA A 235 -3.38 -4.29 2.38
C ALA A 235 -2.42 -3.09 2.38
N VAL A 236 -2.39 -2.34 1.27
CA VAL A 236 -1.56 -1.15 1.10
C VAL A 236 -2.38 0.10 1.32
N HIS A 237 -1.79 1.13 1.94
CA HIS A 237 -2.45 2.42 2.17
C HIS A 237 -3.71 2.38 3.08
N LEU A 238 -3.85 1.35 3.92
CA LEU A 238 -4.90 1.31 4.95
C LEU A 238 -4.66 2.37 6.03
N CYS A 239 -5.51 3.39 6.04
CA CYS A 239 -5.38 4.50 6.98
C CYS A 239 -5.87 4.15 8.40
N GLY A 240 -5.04 4.39 9.41
CA GLY A 240 -5.41 4.28 10.82
C GLY A 240 -5.93 2.88 11.16
N THR A 241 -7.08 2.81 11.84
CA THR A 241 -7.68 1.56 12.33
C THR A 241 -8.13 0.58 11.24
N LEU A 242 -8.04 0.94 9.96
CA LEU A 242 -8.35 0.02 8.86
C LEU A 242 -7.38 -1.17 8.79
N SER A 243 -6.12 -0.99 9.18
CA SER A 243 -5.15 -2.09 9.24
C SER A 243 -5.50 -3.12 10.30
N LEU A 244 -6.11 -2.73 11.44
CA LEU A 244 -6.68 -3.68 12.42
C LEU A 244 -7.72 -4.59 11.77
N LYS A 245 -8.55 -4.02 10.88
CA LYS A 245 -9.61 -4.78 10.20
C LYS A 245 -9.04 -5.74 9.17
N ALA A 246 -7.96 -5.37 8.48
CA ALA A 246 -7.27 -6.25 7.55
C ALA A 246 -6.62 -7.44 8.28
N VAL A 247 -5.96 -7.20 9.42
CA VAL A 247 -5.41 -8.27 10.28
C VAL A 247 -6.53 -9.20 10.76
N GLU A 248 -7.66 -8.64 11.21
CA GLU A 248 -8.81 -9.44 11.65
C GLU A 248 -9.40 -10.30 10.51
N MET A 249 -9.43 -9.79 9.28
CA MET A 249 -9.87 -10.57 8.11
C MET A 249 -8.94 -11.75 7.86
N PHE A 250 -7.62 -11.58 7.97
CA PHE A 250 -6.69 -12.69 7.88
C PHE A 250 -6.90 -13.70 9.01
N ASN A 251 -7.02 -13.23 10.25
CA ASN A 251 -7.17 -14.09 11.43
C ASN A 251 -8.45 -14.95 11.38
N THR A 252 -9.55 -14.40 10.87
CA THR A 252 -10.89 -15.03 10.95
C THR A 252 -11.30 -15.82 9.70
N ASN A 253 -10.45 -15.89 8.67
CA ASN A 253 -10.77 -16.61 7.43
C ASN A 253 -9.60 -17.53 7.04
N GLU A 254 -9.78 -18.83 7.28
CA GLU A 254 -8.74 -19.87 7.09
C GLU A 254 -8.32 -20.08 5.64
N ASN A 255 -9.19 -19.73 4.68
CA ASN A 255 -8.88 -19.78 3.25
C ASN A 255 -7.98 -18.63 2.78
N VAL A 256 -7.70 -17.64 3.64
CA VAL A 256 -6.68 -16.63 3.35
C VAL A 256 -5.30 -17.24 3.59
N LYS A 257 -4.62 -17.58 2.50
CA LYS A 257 -3.30 -18.19 2.53
C LYS A 257 -2.19 -17.18 2.75
N MET A 258 -2.29 -16.00 2.15
CA MET A 258 -1.29 -14.96 2.28
C MET A 258 -1.91 -13.61 2.62
N PHE A 259 -1.20 -12.86 3.45
CA PHE A 259 -1.51 -11.50 3.83
C PHE A 259 -0.27 -10.63 3.68
N ALA A 260 -0.40 -9.54 2.93
CA ALA A 260 0.66 -8.55 2.73
C ALA A 260 0.15 -7.16 3.11
N LEU A 261 0.70 -6.58 4.16
CA LEU A 261 0.28 -5.32 4.75
C LEU A 261 1.43 -4.31 4.74
N LYS A 262 1.11 -3.10 4.26
CA LYS A 262 1.96 -1.93 4.44
C LYS A 262 1.15 -0.83 5.15
N PRO A 263 1.31 -0.67 6.48
CA PRO A 263 0.59 0.37 7.21
C PRO A 263 1.02 1.76 6.72
N CYS A 264 0.09 2.72 6.63
CA CYS A 264 0.41 4.05 6.11
C CYS A 264 0.10 5.20 7.06
N CYS A 265 -0.95 5.11 7.89
CA CYS A 265 -1.34 6.19 8.79
C CYS A 265 -1.55 5.69 10.20
N LEU A 266 -1.17 6.51 11.18
CA LEU A 266 -1.50 6.30 12.58
C LEU A 266 -3.00 6.47 12.82
N PRO A 267 -3.58 5.77 13.81
CA PRO A 267 -4.95 6.01 14.24
C PRO A 267 -5.17 7.46 14.73
N PRO A 268 -6.35 8.05 14.52
CA PRO A 268 -6.66 9.40 14.97
C PRO A 268 -6.75 9.49 16.50
N MET A 269 -6.43 10.66 17.07
CA MET A 269 -6.45 10.91 18.53
C MET A 269 -7.80 10.70 19.21
N ILE A 270 -8.91 10.64 18.47
CA ILE A 270 -10.23 10.40 19.04
C ILE A 270 -10.31 9.08 19.82
N HIS A 271 -9.51 8.08 19.44
CA HIS A 271 -9.45 6.79 20.15
C HIS A 271 -8.70 6.91 21.48
N ALA A 272 -7.54 7.56 21.47
CA ALA A 272 -6.77 7.84 22.69
C ALA A 272 -7.55 8.73 23.68
N GLN A 273 -8.35 9.68 23.19
CA GLN A 273 -9.20 10.54 24.03
C GLN A 273 -10.38 9.81 24.68
N ARG A 274 -10.77 8.65 24.13
CA ARG A 274 -11.83 7.79 24.66
C ARG A 274 -11.29 6.68 25.55
N ASP A 275 -9.97 6.65 25.77
CA ASP A 275 -9.29 5.56 26.46
C ASP A 275 -9.59 4.19 25.82
N ASP A 276 -9.70 4.16 24.48
CA ASP A 276 -9.96 2.92 23.74
C ASP A 276 -8.79 1.95 23.90
N ILE A 277 -9.10 0.67 24.15
CA ILE A 277 -8.15 -0.44 24.06
C ILE A 277 -8.36 -1.13 22.72
N PHE A 278 -7.32 -1.17 21.88
CA PHE A 278 -7.38 -1.92 20.63
C PHE A 278 -7.12 -3.40 20.87
N LYS A 279 -7.90 -4.25 20.21
CA LYS A 279 -7.82 -5.71 20.28
C LYS A 279 -7.79 -6.30 18.88
N ILE A 280 -6.80 -7.16 18.61
CA ILE A 280 -6.62 -7.88 17.35
C ILE A 280 -6.04 -9.26 17.62
N GLY A 281 -6.76 -10.32 17.22
CA GLY A 281 -6.42 -11.68 17.62
C GLY A 281 -6.31 -11.81 19.14
N LYS A 282 -5.17 -12.32 19.62
CA LYS A 282 -4.85 -12.47 21.05
C LYS A 282 -4.06 -11.28 21.64
N HIS A 283 -3.85 -10.21 20.86
CA HIS A 283 -3.03 -9.06 21.24
C HIS A 283 -3.92 -7.84 21.57
N GLU A 284 -3.60 -7.12 22.63
CA GLU A 284 -4.26 -5.87 23.04
C GLU A 284 -3.26 -4.80 23.48
N PHE A 285 -3.63 -3.53 23.31
CA PHE A 285 -2.79 -2.37 23.61
C PHE A 285 -3.62 -1.08 23.71
N ASP A 286 -3.11 -0.06 24.41
CA ASP A 286 -3.80 1.21 24.60
C ASP A 286 -3.69 2.06 23.32
N ALA A 287 -4.80 2.65 22.86
CA ALA A 287 -4.80 3.55 21.70
C ALA A 287 -3.83 4.74 21.88
N LYS A 288 -3.58 5.20 23.11
CA LYS A 288 -2.64 6.30 23.42
C LYS A 288 -1.21 6.02 22.99
N GLU A 289 -0.80 4.76 22.94
CA GLU A 289 0.55 4.34 22.53
C GLU A 289 0.84 4.73 21.08
N VAL A 290 -0.18 4.68 20.22
CA VAL A 290 -0.02 4.77 18.76
C VAL A 290 -0.76 5.94 18.11
N CYS A 291 -1.82 6.44 18.74
CA CYS A 291 -2.61 7.53 18.18
C CYS A 291 -1.78 8.80 18.03
N SER A 292 -2.02 9.54 16.95
CA SER A 292 -1.39 10.85 16.76
C SER A 292 -2.29 11.83 16.02
N ASN A 293 -2.00 13.12 16.21
CA ASN A 293 -2.54 14.19 15.40
C ASN A 293 -1.72 14.31 14.12
N GLY A 294 -2.37 14.61 13.01
CA GLY A 294 -1.68 14.79 11.74
C GLY A 294 -2.55 14.43 10.56
N SER A 295 -2.57 15.29 9.55
CA SER A 295 -3.25 14.97 8.30
C SER A 295 -2.62 15.73 7.13
N PHE A 296 -2.69 15.13 5.95
CA PHE A 296 -2.37 15.86 4.73
C PHE A 296 -3.60 16.64 4.25
N ASN A 297 -3.41 17.94 4.01
CA ASN A 297 -4.37 18.78 3.32
C ASN A 297 -3.70 19.33 2.05
N LYS A 298 -4.22 18.99 0.87
CA LYS A 298 -3.68 19.45 -0.43
C LYS A 298 -2.14 19.31 -0.56
N LYS A 299 -1.60 18.15 -0.14
CA LYS A 299 -0.16 17.80 -0.09
C LYS A 299 0.65 18.45 1.04
N GLU A 300 0.06 19.37 1.80
CA GLU A 300 0.71 19.97 2.96
C GLU A 300 0.42 19.15 4.21
N TRP A 301 1.47 18.85 4.95
CA TRP A 301 1.36 18.17 6.22
C TRP A 301 0.92 19.14 7.32
N ASN A 302 -0.20 18.85 7.98
CA ASN A 302 -0.71 19.60 9.11
C ASN A 302 -0.64 18.71 10.35
N GLY A 303 0.39 18.89 11.17
CA GLY A 303 0.63 18.07 12.37
C GLY A 303 2.01 18.31 12.96
N PRO A 304 2.39 17.55 14.01
CA PRO A 304 3.75 17.55 14.52
C PRO A 304 4.75 17.14 13.42
N PRO A 305 6.03 17.53 13.51
CA PRO A 305 7.04 17.10 12.55
C PRO A 305 6.99 15.59 12.29
N ARG A 306 7.07 15.16 11.02
CA ARG A 306 6.85 13.75 10.66
C ARG A 306 7.80 12.80 11.40
N TRP A 307 9.05 13.19 11.64
CA TRP A 307 10.00 12.37 12.40
C TRP A 307 9.57 12.13 13.86
N HIS A 308 8.76 13.00 14.49
CA HIS A 308 8.16 12.73 15.81
C HIS A 308 7.14 11.57 15.78
N LEU A 309 6.59 11.27 14.61
CA LEU A 309 5.60 10.21 14.46
C LEU A 309 6.22 8.83 14.30
N GLN A 310 7.51 8.76 13.97
CA GLN A 310 8.19 7.50 13.68
C GLN A 310 8.13 6.51 14.86
N PRO A 311 8.49 6.88 16.11
CA PRO A 311 8.40 5.93 17.22
C PRO A 311 6.99 5.37 17.45
N LYS A 312 5.95 6.19 17.24
CA LYS A 312 4.55 5.75 17.35
C LYS A 312 4.14 4.82 16.22
N PHE A 313 4.71 5.04 15.03
CA PHE A 313 4.45 4.21 13.86
C PHE A 313 5.15 2.86 13.97
N ASP A 314 6.38 2.84 14.48
CA ASP A 314 7.11 1.61 14.73
C ASP A 314 6.34 0.74 15.75
N LEU A 315 5.84 1.35 16.84
CA LEU A 315 4.93 0.70 17.80
C LEU A 315 3.63 0.23 17.14
N TRP A 316 3.04 1.03 16.26
CA TRP A 316 1.83 0.67 15.55
C TRP A 316 2.03 -0.58 14.67
N ALA A 317 3.12 -0.61 13.90
CA ALA A 317 3.46 -1.76 13.07
C ALA A 317 3.78 -2.99 13.93
N ASP A 318 4.45 -2.83 15.07
CA ASP A 318 4.70 -3.90 16.04
C ASP A 318 3.42 -4.51 16.58
N HIS A 319 2.45 -3.69 16.97
CA HIS A 319 1.16 -4.19 17.46
C HIS A 319 0.39 -4.92 16.37
N LEU A 320 0.37 -4.38 15.15
CA LEU A 320 -0.25 -5.05 13.99
C LEU A 320 0.38 -6.42 13.75
N PHE A 321 1.71 -6.51 13.77
CA PHE A 321 2.45 -7.76 13.58
C PHE A 321 2.17 -8.77 14.71
N LYS A 322 2.15 -8.32 15.96
CA LYS A 322 1.80 -9.15 17.14
C LYS A 322 0.37 -9.67 17.08
N GLY A 323 -0.57 -8.88 16.55
CA GLY A 323 -1.97 -9.28 16.43
C GLY A 323 -2.31 -10.27 15.32
N ILE A 324 -1.36 -10.59 14.43
CA ILE A 324 -1.53 -11.69 13.46
C ILE A 324 -1.46 -13.03 14.20
N ASP A 325 -2.55 -13.79 14.17
CA ASP A 325 -2.67 -15.08 14.85
C ASP A 325 -2.21 -16.23 13.94
N MET A 326 -1.06 -16.80 14.30
CA MET A 326 -0.44 -17.96 13.65
C MET A 326 -0.39 -19.18 14.59
N GLY A 327 -1.15 -19.19 15.68
CA GLY A 327 -1.04 -20.24 16.71
C GLY A 327 0.10 -20.02 17.71
N GLU A 328 0.40 -21.04 18.52
CA GLU A 328 1.45 -21.00 19.55
C GLU A 328 2.86 -21.20 18.95
N SER A 329 3.86 -20.57 19.55
CA SER A 329 5.16 -20.28 18.90
C SER A 329 6.16 -21.43 18.94
N GLU A 330 6.82 -21.70 17.81
CA GLU A 330 8.11 -22.41 17.75
C GLU A 330 9.07 -21.70 16.78
N SER A 331 10.07 -21.03 17.36
CA SER A 331 11.16 -20.25 16.73
C SER A 331 10.87 -18.80 16.32
N LYS A 332 11.74 -17.90 16.78
CA LYS A 332 11.83 -16.48 16.41
C LYS A 332 13.24 -16.24 15.87
N GLN A 333 13.34 -15.69 14.67
CA GLN A 333 14.59 -15.21 14.08
C GLN A 333 14.49 -13.69 13.91
N GLU A 334 15.54 -12.98 14.29
CA GLU A 334 15.57 -11.53 14.27
C GLU A 334 16.95 -11.05 13.83
N ASN A 335 16.98 -10.27 12.77
CA ASN A 335 18.15 -9.53 12.31
C ASN A 335 17.79 -8.03 12.23
N SER A 336 18.72 -7.19 11.78
CA SER A 336 18.55 -5.72 11.84
C SER A 336 17.37 -5.17 11.04
N SER A 337 16.88 -5.90 10.04
CA SER A 337 15.83 -5.43 9.11
C SER A 337 14.65 -6.38 8.99
N ARG A 338 14.68 -7.56 9.61
CA ARG A 338 13.64 -8.57 9.50
C ARG A 338 13.41 -9.29 10.82
N ILE A 339 12.14 -9.40 11.19
CA ILE A 339 11.67 -10.22 12.30
C ILE A 339 10.80 -11.34 11.72
N LEU A 340 11.24 -12.58 11.84
CA LEU A 340 10.55 -13.77 11.34
C LEU A 340 10.02 -14.61 12.51
N PHE A 341 8.78 -15.03 12.41
CA PHE A 341 8.15 -15.98 13.32
C PHE A 341 7.57 -17.13 12.51
N SER A 342 7.95 -18.34 12.90
CA SER A 342 7.43 -19.58 12.32
C SER A 342 6.63 -20.33 13.38
N THR A 343 5.60 -21.03 12.92
CA THR A 343 4.78 -21.95 13.72
C THR A 343 4.39 -23.14 12.84
N GLU A 344 3.80 -24.17 13.44
CA GLU A 344 3.19 -25.28 12.69
C GLU A 344 2.09 -24.82 11.71
N ASN A 345 1.46 -23.67 12.00
CA ASN A 345 0.33 -23.15 11.22
C ASN A 345 0.77 -22.15 10.14
N GLY A 346 2.05 -21.77 10.10
CA GLY A 346 2.61 -20.93 9.04
C GLY A 346 3.72 -19.99 9.50
N VAL A 347 3.99 -18.97 8.69
CA VAL A 347 5.10 -18.04 8.90
C VAL A 347 4.59 -16.60 8.82
N LYS A 348 5.14 -15.70 9.62
CA LYS A 348 4.95 -14.25 9.47
C LYS A 348 6.26 -13.50 9.60
N ALA A 349 6.42 -12.46 8.78
CA ALA A 349 7.58 -11.59 8.80
C ALA A 349 7.18 -10.13 8.97
N LYS A 350 8.02 -9.37 9.66
CA LYS A 350 8.00 -7.90 9.67
C LYS A 350 9.34 -7.42 9.13
N ASP A 351 9.31 -6.77 7.97
CA ASP A 351 10.48 -6.30 7.24
C ASP A 351 10.55 -4.78 7.24
N GLU A 352 11.73 -4.22 7.47
CA GLU A 352 12.02 -2.79 7.32
C GLU A 352 12.71 -2.56 5.97
N ILE A 353 11.92 -2.15 4.98
CA ILE A 353 12.36 -2.03 3.58
C ILE A 353 12.39 -0.56 3.19
N SER A 354 13.60 -0.01 3.07
CA SER A 354 13.83 1.43 2.84
C SER A 354 13.50 1.87 1.41
N ILE A 355 12.21 2.03 1.11
CA ILE A 355 11.72 2.46 -0.20
C ILE A 355 11.10 3.87 -0.20
N GLN A 356 10.64 4.37 0.95
CA GLN A 356 10.27 5.77 1.12
C GLN A 356 11.43 6.52 1.79
N ILE A 357 12.25 7.15 0.96
CA ILE A 357 13.44 7.92 1.42
C ILE A 357 13.04 9.36 1.75
N ASP A 358 12.19 9.97 0.92
CA ASP A 358 11.82 11.37 1.06
C ASP A 358 10.56 11.56 1.91
N GLY A 359 10.80 12.02 3.15
CA GLY A 359 9.77 12.55 4.03
C GLY A 359 8.87 11.51 4.68
N GLY A 360 9.09 10.20 4.49
CA GLY A 360 8.30 9.12 5.09
C GLY A 360 9.14 8.18 5.95
N PHE A 361 8.55 7.70 7.05
CA PHE A 361 9.10 6.64 7.91
C PHE A 361 8.30 5.33 7.75
N GLN A 362 7.38 5.25 6.78
CA GLN A 362 6.47 4.11 6.61
C GLN A 362 7.11 3.02 5.73
N ASN A 363 8.25 2.50 6.19
CA ASN A 363 9.06 1.48 5.50
C ASN A 363 8.82 0.06 6.03
N THR A 364 7.94 -0.10 7.01
CA THR A 364 7.57 -1.43 7.53
C THR A 364 6.61 -2.16 6.60
N TYR A 365 6.94 -3.40 6.30
CA TYR A 365 6.12 -4.37 5.58
C TYR A 365 5.84 -5.56 6.49
N ILE A 366 4.60 -6.04 6.47
CA ILE A 366 4.18 -7.18 7.26
C ILE A 366 3.63 -8.23 6.32
N PHE A 367 4.18 -9.43 6.39
CA PHE A 367 3.77 -10.59 5.61
C PHE A 367 3.34 -11.72 6.55
N ALA A 368 2.33 -12.49 6.15
CA ALA A 368 1.95 -13.70 6.84
C ALA A 368 1.38 -14.72 5.86
N GLU A 369 1.83 -15.96 5.98
CA GLU A 369 1.36 -17.09 5.17
C GLU A 369 0.97 -18.27 6.04
N ARG A 370 -0.24 -18.81 5.83
CA ARG A 370 -0.73 -20.02 6.49
C ARG A 370 -0.27 -21.26 5.76
N VAL A 371 0.44 -22.15 6.45
CA VAL A 371 1.06 -23.38 5.90
C VAL A 371 1.88 -23.02 4.64
N PRO A 372 3.20 -22.78 4.75
CA PRO A 372 3.96 -22.15 3.67
C PRO A 372 3.82 -22.95 2.37
N LEU A 373 3.19 -22.31 1.38
CA LEU A 373 3.12 -22.77 -0.01
C LEU A 373 4.44 -22.47 -0.74
N THR A 374 5.26 -21.57 -0.19
CA THR A 374 6.55 -21.16 -0.76
C THR A 374 7.61 -20.97 0.31
N SER A 375 8.66 -21.79 0.31
CA SER A 375 9.77 -21.64 1.26
C SER A 375 10.64 -20.41 0.95
N SER A 376 10.81 -20.06 -0.33
CA SER A 376 11.71 -19.00 -0.80
C SER A 376 11.39 -17.59 -0.28
N ILE A 377 10.13 -17.35 0.13
CA ILE A 377 9.71 -16.07 0.73
C ILE A 377 10.27 -15.93 2.15
N TRP A 378 10.44 -17.06 2.84
CA TRP A 378 10.76 -17.12 4.26
C TRP A 378 12.23 -17.41 4.52
N ASP A 379 12.86 -18.16 3.61
CA ASP A 379 14.28 -18.44 3.63
C ASP A 379 15.07 -17.12 3.58
N GLU A 380 16.01 -16.94 4.51
CA GLU A 380 16.96 -15.83 4.40
C GLU A 380 17.73 -16.03 3.09
N ASN A 381 17.57 -15.12 2.12
CA ASN A 381 18.51 -15.09 1.00
C ASN A 381 19.89 -14.80 1.61
N GLU A 382 20.76 -15.81 1.66
CA GLU A 382 22.17 -15.66 2.03
C GLU A 382 22.88 -14.57 1.20
#